data_AF-A0A4R0I0W3-F1
#
_entry.id   AF-A0A4R0I0W3-F1
#
_cell.length_a   1.000
_cell.length_b   1.000
_cell.length_c   1.000
_cell.angle_alpha   90.00
_cell.angle_beta   90.00
_cell.angle_gamma   90.00
#
_symmetry.space_group_name_H-M   'P 1'
#
loop_
_entity.id
_entity.type
_entity.pdbx_description
1 polymer ?
#
loop_
_entity_poly.entity_id
_entity_poly.type
_entity_poly.pdbx_seq_one_letter_code
_entity_poly.pdbx_strand_id
1 'polypeptide(L)'
;MILGRTVVDSPRRHRSTTLRIGSQAPACRLLTHRRKWRATSPGGASVRDDGAMMSESLRTRLDELEKVSSPARRGQRLEGVVAELFRQLHFEVRLNPGAARPRQTDVLASKAGEAYLIECKWRSDKATVDDIDSLRSRLRRTDRGVVGILVSFNGFSGSVLFDVEHHREQPVLLISGDELRLAADRRENLSDLLWRKKEALSTDGRVIVDEPLIKRRKTNRPIIKLPSAKESFLMANGAASSVVSCGGSLTTMLFAQYLADIDWVPAAGHGVTLDVTPAARNERELLGLLTMLANLGWVTSSASWSISQSTMSWHGIGPDAFAAELLRWKERARTPGAHHSEEISYFDRCDGGFYTLTANMAASRSRTTIAPSLSFQLQGIPLDTGPLLQLCRSAGIHHGVYFRPRDERSVRRHRGAAPLATDVNPICLIISPASGPQLKFDHWVTGMVIANPFHQVKGPSLPMDIPAQIGESEQLVCSLAHHHPNDGRQLAYHLDHIEDTSTSNAIVIRPVVDWTEPDRPAQDDVPPRLQDEPRSTDRRASS
;
A
#
# COMPACT_ATOMS: atom_id res chain seq x y z
N MET A 1 2.85 -8.62 -67.38
CA MET A 1 3.61 -9.84 -67.73
C MET A 1 4.20 -10.35 -66.41
N ILE A 2 3.80 -11.40 -65.69
CA ILE A 2 2.80 -12.50 -65.72
C ILE A 2 2.52 -12.74 -64.21
N LEU A 3 1.38 -12.36 -63.64
CA LEU A 3 0.21 -13.20 -63.28
C LEU A 3 0.51 -14.57 -62.65
N GLY A 4 0.15 -14.69 -61.36
CA GLY A 4 -0.10 -15.97 -60.67
C GLY A 4 -1.31 -15.82 -59.75
N ARG A 5 -2.46 -16.34 -60.20
CA ARG A 5 -3.76 -16.41 -59.50
C ARG A 5 -3.81 -17.65 -58.61
N THR A 6 -4.50 -17.54 -57.46
CA THR A 6 -5.53 -18.48 -56.95
C THR A 6 -5.99 -18.02 -55.55
N VAL A 7 -7.19 -18.22 -55.03
CA VAL A 7 -8.56 -18.43 -55.51
C VAL A 7 -9.43 -18.00 -54.30
N VAL A 8 -10.57 -17.36 -54.57
CA VAL A 8 -11.57 -16.95 -53.57
C VAL A 8 -12.46 -18.15 -53.25
N ASP A 9 -12.73 -18.43 -51.98
CA ASP A 9 -13.78 -19.36 -51.58
C ASP A 9 -14.68 -18.78 -50.48
N SER A 10 -15.99 -18.92 -50.69
CA SER A 10 -17.08 -18.34 -49.91
C SER A 10 -17.49 -19.24 -48.73
N PRO A 11 -18.12 -18.68 -47.66
CA PRO A 11 -18.37 -19.43 -46.44
C PRO A 11 -19.61 -20.33 -46.55
N ARG A 12 -19.43 -21.64 -46.30
CA ARG A 12 -20.52 -22.60 -46.13
C ARG A 12 -21.10 -22.55 -44.72
N ARG A 13 -22.43 -22.45 -44.69
CA ARG A 13 -23.35 -22.54 -43.53
C ARG A 13 -23.06 -23.77 -42.67
N HIS A 14 -22.85 -23.59 -41.36
CA HIS A 14 -23.04 -24.65 -40.37
C HIS A 14 -24.32 -24.43 -39.56
N ARG A 15 -25.13 -25.49 -39.54
CA ARG A 15 -26.42 -25.60 -38.88
C ARG A 15 -26.26 -25.58 -37.37
N SER A 16 -27.02 -24.72 -36.72
CA SER A 16 -27.31 -24.78 -35.29
C SER A 16 -28.00 -26.11 -34.96
N THR A 17 -27.37 -26.91 -34.11
CA THR A 17 -27.99 -28.11 -33.52
C THR A 17 -28.10 -27.87 -32.02
N THR A 18 -29.31 -27.50 -31.61
CA THR A 18 -29.71 -27.30 -30.23
C THR A 18 -29.73 -28.65 -29.51
N LEU A 19 -28.73 -28.93 -28.66
CA LEU A 19 -28.78 -30.07 -27.74
C LEU A 19 -29.43 -29.62 -26.43
N ARG A 20 -30.69 -30.01 -26.23
CA ARG A 20 -31.34 -30.03 -24.92
C ARG A 20 -30.71 -31.17 -24.12
N ILE A 21 -30.01 -30.85 -23.02
CA ILE A 21 -29.69 -31.83 -21.97
C ILE A 21 -30.57 -31.52 -20.78
N GLY A 22 -31.41 -32.50 -20.45
CA GLY A 22 -32.37 -32.45 -19.37
C GLY A 22 -31.72 -32.51 -17.99
N SER A 23 -32.45 -31.88 -17.07
CA SER A 23 -32.49 -32.05 -15.63
C SER A 23 -31.98 -33.39 -15.09
N GLN A 24 -31.05 -33.32 -14.13
CA GLN A 24 -31.15 -33.93 -12.80
C GLN A 24 -29.85 -33.66 -12.03
N ALA A 25 -29.89 -32.71 -11.08
CA ALA A 25 -28.86 -32.56 -10.06
C ALA A 25 -29.52 -32.86 -8.69
N PRO A 26 -28.90 -33.67 -7.83
CA PRO A 26 -29.52 -34.15 -6.61
C PRO A 26 -29.61 -33.03 -5.56
N ALA A 27 -30.78 -32.94 -4.94
CA ALA A 27 -31.07 -32.03 -3.84
C ALA A 27 -30.19 -32.37 -2.62
N CYS A 28 -29.16 -31.55 -2.37
CA CYS A 28 -28.40 -31.60 -1.12
C CYS A 28 -29.21 -30.88 -0.03
N ARG A 29 -30.02 -31.65 0.72
CA ARG A 29 -30.71 -31.20 1.94
C ARG A 29 -29.67 -30.82 3.00
N LEU A 30 -29.32 -29.55 3.10
CA LEU A 30 -28.64 -29.00 4.28
C LEU A 30 -29.66 -28.84 5.40
N LEU A 31 -29.58 -29.75 6.37
CA LEU A 31 -30.30 -29.69 7.64
C LEU A 31 -29.93 -28.40 8.37
N THR A 32 -30.91 -27.50 8.48
CA THR A 32 -30.84 -26.30 9.31
C THR A 32 -30.93 -26.67 10.79
N HIS A 33 -29.80 -26.90 11.45
CA HIS A 33 -29.73 -26.85 12.91
C HIS A 33 -29.48 -25.41 13.37
N ARG A 34 -30.57 -24.65 13.55
CA ARG A 34 -30.57 -23.39 14.32
C ARG A 34 -30.34 -23.74 15.80
N ARG A 35 -29.09 -23.67 16.28
CA ARG A 35 -28.80 -23.54 17.72
C ARG A 35 -28.76 -22.06 18.07
N LYS A 36 -29.76 -21.62 18.85
CA LYS A 36 -29.79 -20.33 19.55
C LYS A 36 -28.59 -20.25 20.49
N TRP A 37 -27.63 -19.39 20.20
CA TRP A 37 -26.64 -18.96 21.19
C TRP A 37 -27.23 -17.80 21.98
N ARG A 38 -27.59 -18.04 23.24
CA ARG A 38 -27.85 -16.99 24.23
C ARG A 38 -26.50 -16.48 24.72
N ALA A 39 -26.28 -15.18 24.63
CA ALA A 39 -25.16 -14.51 25.28
C ALA A 39 -25.37 -14.55 26.80
N THR A 40 -24.51 -15.29 27.49
CA THR A 40 -24.28 -15.16 28.94
C THR A 40 -22.83 -14.78 29.12
N SER A 41 -22.59 -13.57 29.62
CA SER A 41 -21.26 -13.07 29.98
C SER A 41 -20.64 -13.90 31.10
N PRO A 42 -19.35 -14.23 31.02
CA PRO A 42 -18.47 -14.39 32.17
C PRO A 42 -17.47 -13.22 32.17
N GLY A 43 -17.34 -12.41 33.23
CA GLY A 43 -17.00 -12.87 34.57
C GLY A 43 -15.51 -13.18 34.57
N GLY A 44 -14.70 -12.21 34.99
CA GLY A 44 -13.24 -12.27 34.94
C GLY A 44 -12.66 -13.53 35.59
N ALA A 45 -11.92 -14.30 34.80
CA ALA A 45 -11.06 -15.37 35.26
C ALA A 45 -9.73 -15.23 34.51
N SER A 46 -8.65 -15.10 35.28
CA SER A 46 -7.28 -15.12 34.79
C SER A 46 -7.07 -16.34 33.90
N VAL A 47 -6.79 -16.10 32.62
CA VAL A 47 -6.27 -17.13 31.72
C VAL A 47 -4.88 -17.48 32.24
N ARG A 48 -4.78 -18.61 32.95
CA ARG A 48 -3.51 -19.27 33.21
C ARG A 48 -2.99 -19.80 31.88
N ASP A 49 -1.78 -19.41 31.57
CA ASP A 49 -0.96 -19.82 30.44
C ASP A 49 -0.55 -21.30 30.61
N ASP A 50 -1.47 -22.22 30.37
CA ASP A 50 -1.23 -23.67 30.43
C ASP A 50 -0.90 -24.24 29.03
N GLY A 51 0.05 -23.61 28.33
CA GLY A 51 0.51 -24.00 26.99
C GLY A 51 2.03 -24.08 26.80
N ALA A 52 2.83 -23.83 27.83
CA ALA A 52 4.29 -23.93 27.77
C ALA A 52 4.79 -25.36 28.05
N MET A 53 4.44 -26.33 27.20
CA MET A 53 5.35 -27.46 27.00
C MET A 53 6.62 -26.91 26.35
N MET A 54 7.74 -27.02 27.08
CA MET A 54 9.06 -26.49 26.74
C MET A 54 9.51 -26.91 25.32
N SER A 55 9.14 -26.14 24.30
CA SER A 55 9.88 -26.15 23.04
C SER A 55 11.21 -25.45 23.33
N GLU A 56 12.27 -26.25 23.44
CA GLU A 56 13.62 -25.72 23.58
C GLU A 56 13.92 -24.79 22.41
N SER A 57 14.35 -23.56 22.70
CA SER A 57 14.62 -22.58 21.65
C SER A 57 15.69 -23.11 20.70
N LEU A 58 15.58 -22.81 19.41
CA LEU A 58 16.60 -23.21 18.41
C LEU A 58 17.99 -22.68 18.79
N ARG A 59 18.04 -21.54 19.48
CA ARG A 59 19.28 -20.98 20.02
C ARG A 59 19.93 -21.92 21.03
N THR A 60 19.16 -22.37 22.02
CA THR A 60 19.64 -23.28 23.07
C THR A 60 20.19 -24.55 22.45
N ARG A 61 19.44 -25.15 21.52
CA ARG A 61 19.89 -26.35 20.77
C ARG A 61 21.19 -26.11 20.01
N LEU A 62 21.37 -24.92 19.42
CA LEU A 62 22.61 -24.56 18.72
C LEU A 62 23.79 -24.41 19.69
N ASP A 63 23.59 -23.83 20.87
CA ASP A 63 24.60 -23.76 21.93
C ASP A 63 25.00 -25.15 22.45
N GLU A 64 24.04 -26.06 22.59
CA GLU A 64 24.32 -27.42 23.02
C GLU A 64 25.20 -28.19 22.03
N LEU A 65 25.20 -27.84 20.74
CA LEU A 65 26.05 -28.48 19.74
C LEU A 65 27.54 -28.25 19.99
N GLU A 66 27.91 -27.14 20.62
CA GLU A 66 29.31 -26.87 21.00
C GLU A 66 29.84 -27.88 22.02
N LYS A 67 28.94 -28.40 22.87
CA LYS A 67 29.27 -29.39 23.91
C LYS A 67 29.38 -30.82 23.35
N VAL A 68 29.00 -31.04 22.09
CA VAL A 68 29.07 -32.37 21.45
C VAL A 68 30.51 -32.64 21.01
N SER A 69 31.17 -33.59 21.68
CA SER A 69 32.56 -33.97 21.41
C SER A 69 32.76 -34.65 20.06
N SER A 70 31.79 -35.44 19.59
CA SER A 70 31.86 -36.15 18.32
C SER A 70 31.61 -35.21 17.14
N PRO A 71 32.59 -34.96 16.24
CA PRO A 71 32.42 -34.04 15.12
C PRO A 71 31.32 -34.49 14.14
N ALA A 72 31.22 -35.79 13.88
CA ALA A 72 30.19 -36.37 13.02
C ALA A 72 28.78 -36.15 13.58
N ARG A 73 28.59 -36.44 14.87
CA ARG A 73 27.30 -36.23 15.55
C ARG A 73 26.93 -34.76 15.63
N ARG A 74 27.91 -33.87 15.81
CA ARG A 74 27.71 -32.42 15.82
C ARG A 74 27.26 -31.91 14.46
N GLY A 75 27.89 -32.36 13.37
CA GLY A 75 27.48 -32.07 12.00
C GLY A 75 26.05 -32.51 11.72
N GLN A 76 25.72 -33.77 11.99
CA GLN A 76 24.36 -34.30 11.79
C GLN A 76 23.29 -33.52 12.58
N ARG A 77 23.61 -33.10 13.81
CA ARG A 77 22.67 -32.30 14.62
C ARG A 77 22.51 -30.87 14.10
N LEU A 78 23.57 -30.28 13.53
CA LEU A 78 23.49 -28.97 12.87
C LEU A 78 22.51 -29.03 11.70
N GLU A 79 22.56 -30.08 10.88
CA GLU A 79 21.61 -30.30 9.77
C GLU A 79 20.16 -30.29 10.29
N GLY A 80 19.92 -30.94 11.44
CA GLY A 80 18.62 -30.95 12.10
C GLY A 80 18.15 -29.58 12.59
N VAL A 81 19.06 -28.72 13.08
CA VAL A 81 18.76 -27.34 13.47
C VAL A 81 18.43 -26.48 12.25
N VAL A 82 19.24 -26.58 11.19
CA VAL A 82 19.02 -25.85 9.93
C VAL A 82 17.70 -26.28 9.28
N ALA A 83 17.42 -27.59 9.23
CA ALA A 83 16.14 -28.09 8.72
C ALA A 83 14.95 -27.50 9.50
N GLU A 84 15.05 -27.39 10.82
CA GLU A 84 13.98 -26.82 11.64
C GLU A 84 13.79 -25.32 11.42
N LEU A 85 14.87 -24.55 11.22
CA LEU A 85 14.78 -23.14 10.83
C LEU A 85 13.98 -22.97 9.53
N PHE A 86 14.25 -23.79 8.51
CA PHE A 86 13.50 -23.75 7.26
C PHE A 86 12.04 -24.19 7.41
N ARG A 87 11.76 -25.20 8.27
CA ARG A 87 10.36 -25.59 8.57
C ARG A 87 9.58 -24.48 9.27
N GLN A 88 10.20 -23.74 10.19
CA GLN A 88 9.58 -22.58 10.83
C GLN A 88 9.24 -21.46 9.84
N LEU A 89 9.94 -21.41 8.70
CA LEU A 89 9.62 -20.53 7.56
C LEU A 89 8.63 -21.16 6.57
N HIS A 90 8.01 -22.29 6.90
CA HIS A 90 7.06 -23.04 6.08
C HIS A 90 7.63 -23.62 4.78
N PHE A 91 8.92 -23.96 4.77
CA PHE A 91 9.48 -24.78 3.69
C PHE A 91 9.13 -26.25 3.91
N GLU A 92 8.87 -26.95 2.80
CA GLU A 92 8.94 -28.41 2.78
C GLU A 92 10.42 -28.81 2.83
N VAL A 93 10.81 -29.55 3.87
CA VAL A 93 12.22 -29.89 4.12
C VAL A 93 12.43 -31.39 4.03
N ARG A 94 13.37 -31.81 3.16
CA ARG A 94 13.85 -33.18 3.04
C ARG A 94 15.30 -33.25 3.50
N LEU A 95 15.56 -34.11 4.48
CA LEU A 95 16.92 -34.46 4.90
C LEU A 95 17.47 -35.55 3.98
N ASN A 96 18.77 -35.52 3.69
CA ASN A 96 19.45 -36.50 2.84
C ASN A 96 18.74 -36.79 1.50
N PRO A 97 18.27 -35.77 0.75
CA PRO A 97 17.53 -35.95 -0.50
C PRO A 97 18.36 -36.73 -1.54
N GLY A 98 17.71 -37.73 -2.16
CA GLY A 98 18.28 -38.50 -3.26
C GLY A 98 18.36 -37.74 -4.60
N ALA A 99 17.93 -36.47 -4.65
CA ALA A 99 17.88 -35.66 -5.87
C ALA A 99 19.27 -35.38 -6.50
N ALA A 100 20.37 -35.66 -5.77
CA ALA A 100 21.75 -35.46 -6.22
C ALA A 100 22.64 -36.72 -6.09
N ARG A 101 22.11 -37.92 -6.37
CA ARG A 101 22.92 -39.17 -6.36
C ARG A 101 24.16 -39.05 -7.27
N PRO A 102 25.32 -39.66 -6.89
CA PRO A 102 25.50 -40.64 -5.81
C PRO A 102 25.93 -40.07 -4.43
N ARG A 103 26.18 -38.76 -4.28
CA ARG A 103 26.57 -38.16 -2.98
C ARG A 103 25.38 -37.43 -2.34
N GLN A 104 24.98 -37.85 -1.14
CA GLN A 104 23.93 -37.19 -0.36
C GLN A 104 24.29 -35.72 -0.12
N THR A 105 23.27 -34.85 -0.21
CA THR A 105 23.30 -33.47 0.32
C THR A 105 22.55 -33.48 1.63
N ASP A 106 22.88 -32.58 2.55
CA ASP A 106 22.35 -32.65 3.91
C ASP A 106 20.86 -32.26 3.96
N VAL A 107 20.47 -31.15 3.33
CA VAL A 107 19.08 -30.65 3.35
C VAL A 107 18.65 -30.10 1.98
N LEU A 108 17.41 -30.40 1.57
CA LEU A 108 16.70 -29.73 0.48
C LEU A 108 15.45 -29.08 1.05
N ALA A 109 15.29 -27.78 0.85
CA ALA A 109 14.14 -27.01 1.30
C ALA A 109 13.43 -26.35 0.11
N SER A 110 12.11 -26.50 -0.01
CA SER A 110 11.32 -25.91 -1.10
C SER A 110 10.04 -25.24 -0.62
N LYS A 111 9.70 -24.08 -1.20
CA LYS A 111 8.49 -23.30 -0.92
C LYS A 111 8.13 -22.41 -2.11
N ALA A 112 6.95 -22.59 -2.70
CA ALA A 112 6.32 -21.67 -3.66
C ALA A 112 7.29 -20.93 -4.62
N GLY A 113 7.99 -21.66 -5.50
CA GLY A 113 8.93 -21.10 -6.48
C GLY A 113 10.36 -20.89 -5.96
N GLU A 114 10.61 -21.15 -4.68
CA GLU A 114 11.94 -21.17 -4.09
C GLU A 114 12.39 -22.60 -3.76
N ALA A 115 13.64 -22.91 -4.05
CA ALA A 115 14.25 -24.18 -3.70
C ALA A 115 15.73 -23.96 -3.32
N TYR A 116 16.14 -24.55 -2.20
CA TYR A 116 17.48 -24.42 -1.64
C TYR A 116 18.09 -25.80 -1.41
N LEU A 117 19.28 -26.02 -1.98
CA LEU A 117 20.12 -27.17 -1.69
C LEU A 117 21.18 -26.76 -0.68
N ILE A 118 21.14 -27.34 0.52
CA ILE A 118 21.86 -26.85 1.69
C ILE A 118 22.88 -27.91 2.16
N GLU A 119 24.13 -27.49 2.32
CA GLU A 119 25.21 -28.26 2.93
C GLU A 119 25.64 -27.60 4.24
N CYS A 120 25.80 -28.40 5.30
CA CYS A 120 26.19 -27.96 6.63
C CYS A 120 27.59 -28.47 6.99
N LYS A 121 28.44 -27.57 7.50
CA LYS A 121 29.81 -27.89 7.95
C LYS A 121 30.06 -27.36 9.35
N TRP A 122 30.48 -28.26 10.24
CA TRP A 122 30.96 -27.93 11.58
C TRP A 122 32.33 -28.57 11.85
N ARG A 123 33.36 -27.95 11.28
CA ARG A 123 34.77 -28.34 11.44
C ARG A 123 35.53 -27.27 12.24
N SER A 124 36.71 -27.61 12.74
CA SER A 124 37.61 -26.64 13.39
C SER A 124 38.07 -25.56 12.42
N ASP A 125 38.40 -25.96 11.19
CA ASP A 125 38.86 -25.07 10.14
C ASP A 125 37.71 -24.42 9.38
N LYS A 126 38.01 -23.28 8.74
CA LYS A 126 37.10 -22.58 7.84
C LYS A 126 36.78 -23.43 6.61
N ALA A 127 35.59 -23.25 6.05
CA ALA A 127 35.22 -23.90 4.79
C ALA A 127 36.11 -23.40 3.63
N THR A 128 36.41 -24.29 2.70
CA THR A 128 37.37 -24.11 1.61
C THR A 128 36.70 -24.21 0.24
N VAL A 129 37.45 -23.95 -0.84
CA VAL A 129 36.93 -24.03 -2.22
C VAL A 129 36.44 -25.45 -2.55
N ASP A 130 37.09 -26.49 -2.02
CA ASP A 130 36.67 -27.88 -2.20
C ASP A 130 35.24 -28.13 -1.68
N ASP A 131 34.86 -27.46 -0.58
CA ASP A 131 33.51 -27.57 -0.03
C ASP A 131 32.47 -26.94 -0.98
N ILE A 132 32.81 -25.81 -1.61
CA ILE A 132 31.98 -25.14 -2.62
C ILE A 132 31.88 -25.98 -3.90
N ASP A 133 33.00 -26.51 -4.40
CA ASP A 133 33.02 -27.33 -5.60
C ASP A 133 32.19 -28.60 -5.44
N SER A 134 32.25 -29.22 -4.25
CA SER A 134 31.38 -30.33 -3.88
C SER A 134 29.90 -29.93 -3.95
N LEU A 135 29.51 -28.79 -3.37
CA LEU A 135 28.14 -28.29 -3.41
C LEU A 135 27.68 -27.96 -4.84
N ARG A 136 28.50 -27.23 -5.62
CA ARG A 136 28.20 -26.89 -7.02
C ARG A 136 28.05 -28.12 -7.90
N SER A 137 28.89 -29.13 -7.70
CA SER A 137 28.76 -30.41 -8.42
C SER A 137 27.35 -30.99 -8.23
N ARG A 138 26.78 -30.87 -7.02
CA ARG A 138 25.41 -31.32 -6.72
C ARG A 138 24.35 -30.38 -7.30
N LEU A 139 24.52 -29.06 -7.17
CA LEU A 139 23.60 -28.06 -7.75
C LEU A 139 23.44 -28.19 -9.27
N ARG A 140 24.52 -28.49 -9.99
CA ARG A 140 24.48 -28.71 -11.45
C ARG A 140 23.58 -29.88 -11.87
N ARG A 141 23.22 -30.77 -10.94
CA ARG A 141 22.30 -31.90 -11.18
C ARG A 141 20.85 -31.58 -10.83
N THR A 142 20.58 -30.38 -10.30
CA THR A 142 19.24 -29.89 -9.98
C THR A 142 18.79 -28.85 -11.01
N ASP A 143 17.51 -28.46 -10.96
CA ASP A 143 16.97 -27.41 -11.83
C ASP A 143 17.73 -26.08 -11.67
N ARG A 144 17.85 -25.30 -12.75
CA ARG A 144 18.59 -24.02 -12.73
C ARG A 144 18.05 -22.99 -11.74
N GLY A 145 16.80 -23.14 -11.29
CA GLY A 145 16.20 -22.28 -10.27
C GLY A 145 16.60 -22.59 -8.83
N VAL A 146 17.28 -23.73 -8.58
CA VAL A 146 17.70 -24.13 -7.23
C VAL A 146 18.93 -23.33 -6.81
N VAL A 147 18.88 -22.75 -5.61
CA VAL A 147 19.95 -21.96 -5.01
C VAL A 147 20.74 -22.82 -4.04
N GLY A 148 22.07 -22.72 -4.07
CA GLY A 148 22.94 -23.37 -3.09
C GLY A 148 23.00 -22.61 -1.78
N ILE A 149 23.09 -23.31 -0.66
CA ILE A 149 23.44 -22.71 0.62
C ILE A 149 24.56 -23.54 1.26
N LEU A 150 25.69 -22.91 1.58
CA LEU A 150 26.73 -23.49 2.41
C LEU A 150 26.66 -22.85 3.79
N VAL A 151 26.29 -23.65 4.79
CA VAL A 151 26.34 -23.28 6.21
C VAL A 151 27.68 -23.74 6.77
N SER A 152 28.50 -22.81 7.27
CA SER A 152 29.78 -23.12 7.92
C SER A 152 29.86 -22.45 9.28
N PHE A 153 29.84 -23.24 10.35
CA PHE A 153 29.76 -22.70 11.71
C PHE A 153 30.97 -21.82 12.06
N ASN A 154 32.18 -22.24 11.65
CA ASN A 154 33.42 -21.50 11.88
C ASN A 154 33.76 -20.51 10.73
N GLY A 155 32.84 -20.29 9.80
CA GLY A 155 32.99 -19.34 8.68
C GLY A 155 33.76 -19.89 7.48
N PHE A 156 34.27 -18.97 6.64
CA PHE A 156 34.75 -19.25 5.30
C PHE A 156 36.15 -18.66 5.06
N SER A 157 36.96 -19.31 4.23
CA SER A 157 38.24 -18.75 3.77
C SER A 157 38.02 -17.60 2.78
N GLY A 158 39.03 -16.74 2.62
CA GLY A 158 39.02 -15.67 1.60
C GLY A 158 38.85 -16.18 0.17
N SER A 159 39.39 -17.37 -0.12
CA SER A 159 39.28 -18.02 -1.43
C SER A 159 37.86 -18.49 -1.75
N VAL A 160 37.07 -18.88 -0.75
CA VAL A 160 35.64 -19.23 -0.94
C VAL A 160 34.83 -18.00 -1.34
N LEU A 161 35.07 -16.86 -0.67
CA LEU A 161 34.40 -15.60 -1.01
C LEU A 161 34.67 -15.22 -2.46
N PHE A 162 35.95 -15.20 -2.85
CA PHE A 162 36.37 -14.91 -4.22
C PHE A 162 35.72 -15.86 -5.22
N ASP A 163 35.77 -17.17 -4.96
CA ASP A 163 35.22 -18.17 -5.87
C ASP A 163 33.69 -18.05 -6.07
N VAL A 164 32.94 -17.71 -5.02
CA VAL A 164 31.48 -17.49 -5.12
C VAL A 164 31.14 -16.23 -5.92
N GLU A 165 31.91 -15.14 -5.76
CA GLU A 165 31.71 -13.91 -6.54
C GLU A 165 31.94 -14.11 -8.04
N HIS A 166 32.86 -15.00 -8.43
CA HIS A 166 33.24 -15.22 -9.82
C HIS A 166 32.35 -16.25 -10.56
N HIS A 167 31.62 -17.11 -9.85
CA HIS A 167 30.79 -18.15 -10.46
C HIS A 167 29.32 -18.05 -10.01
N ARG A 168 28.56 -17.24 -10.76
CA ARG A 168 27.21 -16.78 -10.38
C ARG A 168 26.04 -17.44 -11.13
N GLU A 169 26.32 -18.34 -12.07
CA GLU A 169 25.26 -18.96 -12.91
C GLU A 169 24.23 -19.75 -12.11
N GLN A 170 24.66 -20.43 -11.05
CA GLN A 170 23.80 -21.02 -10.03
C GLN A 170 24.29 -20.51 -8.66
N PRO A 171 23.59 -19.53 -8.06
CA PRO A 171 24.10 -18.81 -6.90
C PRO A 171 24.26 -19.74 -5.70
N VAL A 172 25.35 -19.55 -4.96
CA VAL A 172 25.61 -20.20 -3.67
C VAL A 172 25.67 -19.13 -2.58
N LEU A 173 24.77 -19.22 -1.61
CA LEU A 173 24.72 -18.33 -0.45
C LEU A 173 25.55 -18.92 0.68
N LEU A 174 26.27 -18.07 1.39
CA LEU A 174 27.11 -18.46 2.53
C LEU A 174 26.43 -18.03 3.82
N ILE A 175 26.32 -18.91 4.81
CA ILE A 175 25.79 -18.60 6.15
C ILE A 175 26.80 -19.03 7.21
N SER A 176 27.26 -18.08 8.02
CA SER A 176 28.18 -18.35 9.13
C SER A 176 27.45 -18.91 10.36
N GLY A 177 28.21 -19.39 11.35
CA GLY A 177 27.64 -19.72 12.67
C GLY A 177 27.03 -18.50 13.38
N ASP A 178 27.59 -17.31 13.21
CA ASP A 178 27.09 -16.09 13.86
C ASP A 178 25.77 -15.62 13.25
N GLU A 179 25.65 -15.65 11.92
CA GLU A 179 24.38 -15.39 11.22
C GLU A 179 23.32 -16.43 11.58
N LEU A 180 23.71 -17.69 11.72
CA LEU A 180 22.82 -18.77 12.16
C LEU A 180 22.32 -18.55 13.59
N ARG A 181 23.18 -18.09 14.50
CA ARG A 181 22.79 -17.72 15.88
C ARG A 181 21.80 -16.56 15.87
N LEU A 182 22.07 -15.50 15.10
CA LEU A 182 21.15 -14.35 14.96
C LEU A 182 19.78 -14.76 14.42
N ALA A 183 19.75 -15.67 13.45
CA ALA A 183 18.51 -16.24 12.91
C ALA A 183 17.77 -17.09 13.97
N ALA A 184 18.48 -17.94 14.70
CA ALA A 184 17.92 -18.77 15.77
C ALA A 184 17.36 -17.94 16.93
N ASP A 185 17.96 -16.78 17.22
CA ASP A 185 17.50 -15.80 18.21
C ASP A 185 16.38 -14.87 17.70
N ARG A 186 15.94 -15.02 16.44
CA ARG A 186 15.00 -14.12 15.75
C ARG A 186 15.44 -12.65 15.74
N ARG A 187 16.74 -12.39 15.94
CA ARG A 187 17.35 -11.05 15.82
C ARG A 187 17.60 -10.67 14.36
N GLU A 188 17.74 -11.67 13.49
CA GLU A 188 17.71 -11.53 12.04
C GLU A 188 16.65 -12.47 11.48
N ASN A 189 15.81 -11.98 10.56
CA ASN A 189 14.86 -12.86 9.86
C ASN A 189 15.61 -13.63 8.76
N LEU A 190 15.56 -14.96 8.79
CA LEU A 190 16.29 -15.78 7.83
C LEU A 190 15.81 -15.59 6.37
N SER A 191 14.52 -15.33 6.12
CA SER A 191 14.04 -15.02 4.77
C SER A 191 14.64 -13.72 4.25
N ASP A 192 14.68 -12.68 5.08
CA ASP A 192 15.28 -11.38 4.74
C ASP A 192 16.79 -11.53 4.48
N LEU A 193 17.49 -12.35 5.29
CA LEU A 193 18.91 -12.66 5.14
C LEU A 193 19.20 -13.38 3.81
N LEU A 194 18.43 -14.42 3.49
CA LEU A 194 18.59 -15.20 2.25
C LEU A 194 18.33 -14.34 1.02
N TRP A 195 17.24 -13.56 1.03
CA TRP A 195 16.92 -12.64 -0.06
C TRP A 195 18.03 -11.62 -0.27
N ARG A 196 18.50 -10.97 0.80
CA ARG A 196 19.58 -9.97 0.73
C ARG A 196 20.88 -10.53 0.17
N LYS A 197 21.29 -11.73 0.61
CA LYS A 197 22.49 -12.40 0.08
C LYS A 197 22.32 -12.76 -1.39
N LYS A 198 21.15 -13.28 -1.79
CA LYS A 198 20.85 -13.63 -3.18
C LYS A 198 20.85 -12.42 -4.09
N GLU A 199 20.21 -11.32 -3.69
CA GLU A 199 20.19 -10.06 -4.44
C GLU A 199 21.59 -9.47 -4.57
N ALA A 200 22.36 -9.40 -3.49
CA ALA A 200 23.72 -8.87 -3.55
C ALA A 200 24.63 -9.70 -4.49
N LEU A 201 24.48 -11.02 -4.47
CA LEU A 201 25.26 -11.88 -5.36
C LEU A 201 24.80 -11.79 -6.81
N SER A 202 23.47 -11.75 -7.05
CA SER A 202 22.90 -11.78 -8.39
C SER A 202 23.04 -10.42 -9.09
N THR A 203 22.85 -9.32 -8.35
CA THR A 203 22.82 -7.95 -8.88
C THR A 203 24.19 -7.28 -8.80
N ASP A 204 24.84 -7.31 -7.63
CA ASP A 204 26.11 -6.61 -7.41
C ASP A 204 27.34 -7.53 -7.63
N GLY A 205 27.14 -8.84 -7.77
CA GLY A 205 28.23 -9.81 -7.82
C GLY A 205 29.01 -9.93 -6.51
N ARG A 206 28.44 -9.47 -5.39
CA ARG A 206 29.12 -9.37 -4.09
C ARG A 206 28.62 -10.41 -3.12
N VAL A 207 29.54 -11.07 -2.42
CA VAL A 207 29.18 -11.96 -1.31
C VAL A 207 29.08 -11.16 0.00
N ILE A 208 28.02 -11.43 0.76
CA ILE A 208 27.78 -10.85 2.07
C ILE A 208 27.90 -11.97 3.11
N VAL A 209 28.75 -11.80 4.12
CA VAL A 209 28.89 -12.67 5.30
C VAL A 209 29.17 -11.79 6.51
N ASP A 210 28.47 -12.03 7.62
CA ASP A 210 28.66 -11.36 8.92
C ASP A 210 28.58 -9.83 8.87
N GLU A 211 27.83 -9.30 7.90
CA GLU A 211 27.65 -7.85 7.76
C GLU A 211 26.74 -7.34 8.89
N PRO A 212 27.17 -6.34 9.67
CA PRO A 212 26.43 -5.89 10.84
C PRO A 212 25.04 -5.36 10.44
N LEU A 213 24.00 -5.79 11.18
CA LEU A 213 22.58 -5.45 10.96
C LEU A 213 22.32 -3.93 10.84
N ILE A 214 23.19 -3.11 11.44
CA ILE A 214 23.08 -1.66 11.49
C ILE A 214 23.49 -1.01 10.15
N LYS A 215 24.32 -1.68 9.33
CA LYS A 215 24.70 -1.20 8.00
C LYS A 215 23.74 -1.70 6.91
N ARG A 216 22.42 -1.66 7.15
CA ARG A 216 21.46 -1.69 6.02
C ARG A 216 21.86 -0.52 5.12
N ARG A 217 22.51 -0.84 4.00
CA ARG A 217 23.09 0.13 3.05
C ARG A 217 22.04 1.21 2.85
N LYS A 218 22.41 2.48 3.10
CA LYS A 218 21.63 3.63 2.63
C LYS A 218 21.43 3.37 1.15
N THR A 219 20.23 2.96 0.76
CA THR A 219 19.90 2.82 -0.64
C THR A 219 19.97 4.25 -1.17
N ASN A 220 21.07 4.59 -1.85
CA ASN A 220 21.19 5.81 -2.64
C ASN A 220 20.31 5.68 -3.90
N ARG A 221 19.11 5.09 -3.75
CA ARG A 221 18.11 5.08 -4.81
C ARG A 221 17.80 6.55 -5.08
N PRO A 222 17.90 6.98 -6.35
CA PRO A 222 17.55 8.34 -6.69
C PRO A 222 16.08 8.54 -6.31
N ILE A 223 15.80 9.60 -5.54
CA ILE A 223 14.42 10.04 -5.33
C ILE A 223 13.99 10.56 -6.69
N ILE A 224 13.05 9.87 -7.33
CA ILE A 224 12.51 10.32 -8.61
C ILE A 224 11.72 11.61 -8.38
N LYS A 225 11.60 12.44 -9.42
CA LYS A 225 10.73 13.60 -9.35
C LYS A 225 9.28 13.11 -9.21
N LEU A 226 8.65 13.40 -8.08
CA LEU A 226 7.25 13.06 -7.84
C LEU A 226 6.34 13.90 -8.76
N PRO A 227 5.17 13.37 -9.16
CA PRO A 227 4.19 14.10 -9.96
C PRO A 227 3.81 15.42 -9.31
N SER A 228 3.72 16.49 -10.10
CA SER A 228 3.25 17.78 -9.59
C SER A 228 1.74 17.81 -9.41
N ALA A 229 1.29 18.39 -8.30
CA ALA A 229 -0.11 18.71 -8.07
C ALA A 229 -0.66 19.51 -9.26
N LYS A 230 -1.87 19.15 -9.71
CA LYS A 230 -2.60 19.99 -10.67
C LYS A 230 -3.45 21.01 -9.94
N GLU A 231 -3.90 20.66 -8.75
CA GLU A 231 -4.73 21.47 -7.89
C GLU A 231 -3.90 22.38 -6.97
N SER A 232 -4.46 23.53 -6.62
CA SER A 232 -3.88 24.44 -5.62
C SER A 232 -4.96 25.12 -4.79
N PHE A 233 -4.59 25.56 -3.59
CA PHE A 233 -5.42 26.40 -2.74
C PHE A 233 -5.28 27.86 -3.16
N LEU A 234 -6.37 28.45 -3.61
CA LEU A 234 -6.48 29.87 -3.89
C LEU A 234 -6.97 30.59 -2.63
N MET A 235 -6.06 31.33 -2.00
CA MET A 235 -6.33 32.12 -0.79
C MET A 235 -7.17 33.36 -1.12
N ALA A 236 -7.82 33.94 -0.10
CA ALA A 236 -8.65 35.14 -0.28
C ALA A 236 -7.90 36.37 -0.84
N ASN A 237 -6.57 36.41 -0.69
CA ASN A 237 -5.71 37.45 -1.27
C ASN A 237 -5.30 37.17 -2.74
N GLY A 238 -5.82 36.10 -3.35
CA GLY A 238 -5.50 35.67 -4.72
C GLY A 238 -4.20 34.86 -4.85
N ALA A 239 -3.48 34.61 -3.76
CA ALA A 239 -2.26 33.79 -3.80
C ALA A 239 -2.60 32.30 -3.89
N ALA A 240 -1.94 31.59 -4.79
CA ALA A 240 -2.00 30.13 -4.87
C ALA A 240 -0.98 29.48 -3.93
N SER A 241 -1.37 28.40 -3.25
CA SER A 241 -0.54 27.59 -2.37
C SER A 241 -0.80 26.11 -2.60
N SER A 242 0.21 25.26 -2.37
CA SER A 242 0.05 23.80 -2.38
C SER A 242 -0.34 23.22 -1.01
N VAL A 243 -0.37 24.06 0.02
CA VAL A 243 -0.64 23.68 1.41
C VAL A 243 -1.56 24.71 2.07
N VAL A 244 -2.44 24.24 2.95
CA VAL A 244 -3.24 25.04 3.86
C VAL A 244 -2.97 24.60 5.30
N SER A 245 -2.87 25.56 6.22
CA SER A 245 -2.77 25.30 7.65
C SER A 245 -4.12 25.45 8.32
N CYS A 246 -4.50 24.45 9.10
CA CYS A 246 -5.75 24.38 9.84
C CYS A 246 -5.46 24.22 11.34
N GLY A 247 -6.32 24.80 12.18
CA GLY A 247 -6.32 24.51 13.61
C GLY A 247 -6.95 23.13 13.87
N GLY A 248 -6.48 22.42 14.89
CA GLY A 248 -7.05 21.13 15.28
C GLY A 248 -6.07 20.24 16.03
N SER A 249 -6.51 19.08 16.51
CA SER A 249 -5.64 18.16 17.25
C SER A 249 -4.82 17.22 16.35
N LEU A 250 -3.92 16.45 16.99
CA LEU A 250 -3.30 15.27 16.37
C LEU A 250 -4.39 14.25 16.01
N THR A 251 -4.41 13.85 14.74
CA THR A 251 -5.39 12.90 14.21
C THR A 251 -4.84 12.19 12.96
N THR A 252 -5.23 10.93 12.78
CA THR A 252 -4.95 10.15 11.56
C THR A 252 -6.01 10.40 10.46
N MET A 253 -6.81 11.45 10.61
CA MET A 253 -7.83 11.84 9.65
C MET A 253 -7.21 12.54 8.43
N LEU A 254 -7.59 12.10 7.24
CA LEU A 254 -7.18 12.68 5.97
C LEU A 254 -8.39 13.19 5.21
N PHE A 255 -8.23 14.35 4.57
CA PHE A 255 -9.20 14.82 3.58
C PHE A 255 -8.83 14.30 2.20
N ALA A 256 -9.81 13.94 1.39
CA ALA A 256 -9.61 13.55 0.00
C ALA A 256 -10.61 14.24 -0.91
N GLN A 257 -10.19 14.55 -2.14
CA GLN A 257 -11.07 15.08 -3.18
C GLN A 257 -11.93 13.98 -3.83
N TYR A 258 -11.52 12.72 -3.68
CA TYR A 258 -12.18 11.56 -4.24
C TYR A 258 -11.89 10.31 -3.40
N LEU A 259 -12.92 9.49 -3.15
CA LEU A 259 -12.78 8.18 -2.51
C LEU A 259 -13.05 7.07 -3.53
N ALA A 260 -12.12 6.12 -3.63
CA ALA A 260 -12.30 4.96 -4.49
C ALA A 260 -13.19 3.93 -3.78
N ASP A 261 -14.27 3.52 -4.45
CA ASP A 261 -15.12 2.41 -3.99
C ASP A 261 -14.54 1.08 -4.47
N ILE A 262 -14.05 0.25 -3.53
CA ILE A 262 -13.49 -1.07 -3.82
C ILE A 262 -14.51 -2.20 -3.66
N ASP A 263 -15.74 -1.88 -3.26
CA ASP A 263 -16.81 -2.87 -3.15
C ASP A 263 -17.18 -3.34 -4.57
N TRP A 264 -17.22 -4.65 -4.79
CA TRP A 264 -17.66 -5.17 -6.07
C TRP A 264 -19.19 -5.35 -6.08
N VAL A 265 -19.83 -4.98 -7.18
CA VAL A 265 -21.29 -4.99 -7.33
C VAL A 265 -21.90 -6.39 -7.57
N PRO A 266 -21.26 -7.35 -8.28
CA PRO A 266 -21.96 -8.60 -8.64
C PRO A 266 -22.26 -9.56 -7.48
N ALA A 267 -21.53 -9.50 -6.36
CA ALA A 267 -21.61 -10.53 -5.32
C ALA A 267 -21.60 -9.98 -3.86
N ALA A 268 -21.89 -8.69 -3.67
CA ALA A 268 -21.90 -8.05 -2.35
C ALA A 268 -20.61 -8.31 -1.53
N GLY A 269 -19.47 -8.39 -2.20
CA GLY A 269 -18.20 -8.63 -1.55
C GLY A 269 -17.53 -7.32 -1.24
N HIS A 270 -17.12 -7.19 0.01
CA HIS A 270 -16.26 -6.13 0.46
C HIS A 270 -14.83 -6.45 0.01
N GLY A 271 -14.05 -5.41 -0.31
CA GLY A 271 -12.67 -5.59 -0.78
C GLY A 271 -11.76 -6.30 0.23
N VAL A 272 -10.45 -6.30 -0.02
CA VAL A 272 -9.44 -6.84 0.88
C VAL A 272 -8.53 -5.74 1.39
N THR A 273 -8.03 -5.92 2.61
CA THR A 273 -7.00 -5.08 3.21
C THR A 273 -5.65 -5.79 3.16
N LEU A 274 -4.59 -5.04 2.88
CA LEU A 274 -3.20 -5.48 3.09
C LEU A 274 -2.48 -4.40 3.91
N ASP A 275 -1.96 -4.78 5.08
CA ASP A 275 -1.13 -3.89 5.88
C ASP A 275 0.32 -4.35 5.86
N VAL A 276 1.22 -3.39 5.66
CA VAL A 276 2.65 -3.64 5.72
C VAL A 276 3.34 -2.57 6.55
N THR A 277 4.38 -2.97 7.27
CA THR A 277 5.21 -2.09 8.11
C THR A 277 6.58 -1.95 7.45
N PRO A 278 6.75 -0.96 6.54
CA PRO A 278 8.01 -0.78 5.83
C PRO A 278 9.12 -0.33 6.79
N ALA A 279 10.38 -0.68 6.48
CA ALA A 279 11.52 -0.29 7.29
C ALA A 279 11.99 1.15 6.99
N ALA A 280 11.09 2.14 7.01
CA ALA A 280 11.42 3.55 6.81
C ALA A 280 11.72 4.23 8.16
N ARG A 281 13.01 4.52 8.43
CA ARG A 281 13.50 4.99 9.74
C ARG A 281 13.73 6.49 9.81
N ASN A 282 13.67 7.17 8.67
CA ASN A 282 13.85 8.61 8.58
C ASN A 282 13.08 9.16 7.38
N GLU A 283 13.00 10.50 7.34
CA GLU A 283 12.40 11.28 6.25
C GLU A 283 12.83 10.81 4.84
N ARG A 284 14.12 10.59 4.62
CA ARG A 284 14.63 10.18 3.30
C ARG A 284 14.14 8.79 2.91
N GLU A 285 14.10 7.85 3.85
CA GLU A 285 13.60 6.50 3.60
C GLU A 285 12.07 6.48 3.37
N LEU A 286 11.33 7.37 4.04
CA LEU A 286 9.89 7.56 3.79
C LEU A 286 9.63 8.11 2.38
N LEU A 287 10.40 9.10 1.93
CA LEU A 287 10.36 9.59 0.54
C LEU A 287 10.84 8.52 -0.47
N GLY A 288 11.78 7.67 -0.05
CA GLY A 288 12.20 6.50 -0.81
C GLY A 288 11.07 5.49 -1.02
N LEU A 289 10.21 5.29 -0.01
CA LEU A 289 9.01 4.45 -0.12
C LEU A 289 8.02 5.05 -1.12
N LEU A 290 7.76 6.37 -1.06
CA LEU A 290 6.92 7.05 -2.06
C LEU A 290 7.49 6.93 -3.48
N THR A 291 8.82 6.98 -3.63
CA THR A 291 9.49 6.72 -4.91
C THR A 291 9.23 5.30 -5.41
N MET A 292 9.22 4.29 -4.53
CA MET A 292 8.88 2.92 -4.92
C MET A 292 7.43 2.80 -5.38
N LEU A 293 6.49 3.45 -4.67
CA LEU A 293 5.08 3.51 -5.05
C LEU A 293 4.90 4.22 -6.40
N ALA A 294 5.60 5.34 -6.62
CA ALA A 294 5.55 6.08 -7.86
C ALA A 294 6.10 5.29 -9.06
N ASN A 295 7.14 4.48 -8.88
CA ASN A 295 7.64 3.57 -9.92
C ASN A 295 6.63 2.47 -10.31
N LEU A 296 5.69 2.15 -9.42
CA LEU A 296 4.57 1.24 -9.71
C LEU A 296 3.37 1.98 -10.33
N GLY A 297 3.45 3.30 -10.52
CA GLY A 297 2.33 4.12 -10.99
C GLY A 297 1.29 4.44 -9.91
N TRP A 298 1.58 4.14 -8.64
CA TRP A 298 0.65 4.32 -7.51
C TRP A 298 0.85 5.64 -6.77
N VAL A 299 1.39 6.65 -7.44
CA VAL A 299 1.47 8.00 -6.92
C VAL A 299 0.89 8.94 -7.96
N THR A 300 -0.19 9.62 -7.60
CA THR A 300 -0.99 10.48 -8.48
C THR A 300 -0.79 11.95 -8.14
N SER A 301 -1.07 12.85 -9.08
CA SER A 301 -1.03 14.30 -8.81
C SER A 301 -2.09 14.76 -7.80
N SER A 302 -3.13 13.96 -7.58
CA SER A 302 -4.26 14.23 -6.69
C SER A 302 -4.12 13.63 -5.28
N ALA A 303 -2.94 13.06 -4.96
CA ALA A 303 -2.66 12.53 -3.63
C ALA A 303 -3.00 13.57 -2.56
N SER A 304 -3.56 13.13 -1.43
CA SER A 304 -3.89 14.05 -0.33
C SER A 304 -3.07 13.68 0.90
N TRP A 305 -2.66 14.66 1.67
CA TRP A 305 -1.80 14.42 2.82
C TRP A 305 -2.06 15.40 3.95
N SER A 306 -1.71 14.98 5.16
CA SER A 306 -1.70 15.80 6.36
C SER A 306 -0.39 15.59 7.10
N ILE A 307 0.15 16.68 7.62
CA ILE A 307 1.17 16.65 8.68
C ILE A 307 0.55 17.35 9.87
N SER A 308 0.60 16.78 11.06
CA SER A 308 -0.06 17.36 12.25
C SER A 308 0.92 17.47 13.42
N GLN A 309 0.83 18.58 14.16
CA GLN A 309 1.57 18.83 15.40
C GLN A 309 0.66 19.49 16.43
N SER A 310 0.42 18.81 17.56
CA SER A 310 -0.31 19.32 18.73
C SER A 310 -1.66 19.97 18.38
N THR A 311 -1.67 21.26 18.05
CA THR A 311 -2.84 22.10 17.79
C THR A 311 -2.95 22.60 16.34
N MET A 312 -2.05 22.18 15.45
CA MET A 312 -2.03 22.62 14.06
C MET A 312 -1.81 21.46 13.10
N SER A 313 -2.54 21.48 11.98
CA SER A 313 -2.42 20.52 10.90
C SER A 313 -2.18 21.25 9.58
N TRP A 314 -1.37 20.65 8.73
CA TRP A 314 -1.06 21.14 7.39
C TRP A 314 -1.58 20.13 6.40
N HIS A 315 -2.56 20.53 5.59
CA HIS A 315 -3.15 19.70 4.57
C HIS A 315 -2.66 20.15 3.19
N GLY A 316 -2.39 19.19 2.32
CA GLY A 316 -2.02 19.52 0.95
C GLY A 316 -2.44 18.48 -0.06
N ILE A 317 -2.27 18.89 -1.32
CA ILE A 317 -2.58 18.08 -2.50
C ILE A 317 -1.29 17.90 -3.29
N GLY A 318 -1.08 16.68 -3.76
CA GLY A 318 0.05 16.28 -4.58
C GLY A 318 1.26 15.78 -3.79
N PRO A 319 1.98 14.80 -4.36
CA PRO A 319 3.11 14.14 -3.71
C PRO A 319 4.39 14.99 -3.74
N ASP A 320 4.56 15.88 -4.72
CA ASP A 320 5.67 16.83 -4.74
C ASP A 320 5.54 17.89 -3.63
N ALA A 321 4.32 18.42 -3.44
CA ALA A 321 3.98 19.31 -2.34
C ALA A 321 4.19 18.62 -0.99
N PHE A 322 3.79 17.35 -0.85
CA PHE A 322 4.08 16.55 0.34
C PHE A 322 5.58 16.48 0.63
N ALA A 323 6.38 16.12 -0.37
CA ALA A 323 7.82 15.98 -0.21
C ALA A 323 8.50 17.31 0.13
N ALA A 324 8.07 18.40 -0.50
CA ALA A 324 8.56 19.74 -0.20
C ALA A 324 8.18 20.16 1.22
N GLU A 325 6.93 19.94 1.63
CA GLU A 325 6.45 20.32 2.96
C GLU A 325 7.12 19.45 4.03
N LEU A 326 7.33 18.15 3.82
CA LEU A 326 8.01 17.27 4.78
C LEU A 326 9.39 17.81 5.22
N LEU A 327 10.13 18.43 4.29
CA LEU A 327 11.44 19.06 4.51
C LEU A 327 11.37 20.38 5.30
N ARG A 328 10.21 21.03 5.35
CA ARG A 328 9.97 22.31 6.04
C ARG A 328 9.64 22.17 7.53
N TRP A 329 9.94 21.02 8.13
CA TRP A 329 9.69 20.75 9.55
C TRP A 329 10.27 21.81 10.50
N LYS A 330 11.38 22.47 10.14
CA LYS A 330 11.98 23.54 10.97
C LYS A 330 11.08 24.76 11.10
N GLU A 331 10.30 25.06 10.07
CA GLU A 331 9.34 26.17 10.09
C GLU A 331 8.17 25.81 11.01
N ARG A 332 7.65 24.58 10.89
CA ARG A 332 6.58 24.06 11.75
C ARG A 332 7.00 23.93 13.21
N ALA A 333 8.21 23.46 13.47
CA ALA A 333 8.77 23.36 14.83
C ALA A 333 8.96 24.72 15.53
N ARG A 334 8.82 25.85 14.81
CA ARG A 334 8.83 27.21 15.38
C ARG A 334 7.42 27.74 15.67
N THR A 335 6.38 27.03 15.26
CA THR A 335 5.00 27.43 15.55
C THR A 335 4.73 27.34 17.06
N PRO A 336 3.98 28.30 17.64
CA PRO A 336 3.56 28.22 19.04
C PRO A 336 2.83 26.89 19.33
N GLY A 337 3.20 26.22 20.41
CA GLY A 337 2.62 24.92 20.77
C GLY A 337 3.15 23.71 19.96
N ALA A 338 4.21 23.88 19.18
CA ALA A 338 4.83 22.78 18.46
C ALA A 338 5.31 21.65 19.39
N HIS A 339 4.97 20.41 19.03
CA HIS A 339 5.41 19.21 19.73
C HIS A 339 6.75 18.70 19.17
N HIS A 340 7.44 17.82 19.90
CA HIS A 340 8.69 17.20 19.44
C HIS A 340 8.48 16.10 18.37
N SER A 341 7.24 15.84 17.98
CA SER A 341 6.85 14.86 16.96
C SER A 341 5.77 15.41 16.03
N GLU A 342 5.81 14.93 14.79
CA GLU A 342 4.82 15.15 13.74
C GLU A 342 4.12 13.83 13.45
N GLU A 343 2.81 13.87 13.31
CA GLU A 343 2.03 12.79 12.74
C GLU A 343 1.89 13.03 11.23
N ILE A 344 2.27 12.03 10.44
CA ILE A 344 2.24 12.08 8.98
C ILE A 344 1.15 11.13 8.53
N SER A 345 0.28 11.62 7.66
CA SER A 345 -0.75 10.84 7.00
C SER A 345 -0.74 11.20 5.52
N TYR A 346 -0.79 10.20 4.65
CA TYR A 346 -0.80 10.35 3.20
C TYR A 346 -1.79 9.36 2.61
N PHE A 347 -2.58 9.78 1.63
CA PHE A 347 -3.59 8.98 0.95
C PHE A 347 -3.43 9.13 -0.56
N ASP A 348 -3.47 7.99 -1.25
CA ASP A 348 -3.49 7.97 -2.70
C ASP A 348 -4.14 6.70 -3.25
N ARG A 349 -4.33 6.68 -4.55
CA ARG A 349 -4.92 5.60 -5.32
C ARG A 349 -3.84 4.67 -5.85
N CYS A 350 -4.22 3.41 -6.01
CA CYS A 350 -3.40 2.39 -6.65
C CYS A 350 -4.27 1.54 -7.57
N ASP A 351 -3.64 0.62 -8.30
CA ASP A 351 -4.38 -0.30 -9.16
C ASP A 351 -5.33 -1.17 -8.31
N GLY A 352 -6.62 -1.13 -8.65
CA GLY A 352 -7.64 -1.88 -7.93
C GLY A 352 -8.03 -1.29 -6.57
N GLY A 353 -7.57 -0.10 -6.18
CA GLY A 353 -8.02 0.49 -4.92
C GLY A 353 -7.28 1.75 -4.48
N PHE A 354 -6.97 1.82 -3.19
CA PHE A 354 -6.29 2.96 -2.56
C PHE A 354 -5.44 2.51 -1.37
N TYR A 355 -4.60 3.40 -0.87
CA TYR A 355 -3.80 3.14 0.31
C TYR A 355 -3.61 4.39 1.16
N THR A 356 -3.26 4.17 2.41
CA THR A 356 -2.75 5.20 3.32
C THR A 356 -1.33 4.86 3.74
N LEU A 357 -0.49 5.89 3.87
CA LEU A 357 0.81 5.83 4.49
C LEU A 357 0.77 6.72 5.74
N THR A 358 0.93 6.13 6.92
CA THR A 358 0.99 6.86 8.19
C THR A 358 2.34 6.65 8.86
N ALA A 359 2.81 7.66 9.60
CA ALA A 359 4.02 7.55 10.40
C ALA A 359 4.10 8.63 11.48
N ASN A 360 4.78 8.34 12.59
CA ASN A 360 5.21 9.36 13.54
C ASN A 360 6.65 9.75 13.25
N MET A 361 6.96 11.05 13.17
CA MET A 361 8.30 11.53 12.84
C MET A 361 8.78 12.56 13.85
N ALA A 362 10.03 12.43 14.31
CA ALA A 362 10.60 13.43 15.21
C ALA A 362 10.72 14.80 14.52
N ALA A 363 10.22 15.85 15.17
CA ALA A 363 10.36 17.25 14.77
C ALA A 363 11.73 17.81 15.20
N SER A 364 12.79 17.05 14.96
CA SER A 364 14.16 17.38 15.34
C SER A 364 15.13 16.98 14.23
N ARG A 365 16.41 17.32 14.41
CA ARG A 365 17.47 16.98 13.44
C ARG A 365 17.59 15.48 13.16
N SER A 366 17.17 14.62 14.09
CA SER A 366 17.24 13.16 13.86
C SER A 366 16.24 12.70 12.79
N ARG A 367 15.10 13.40 12.63
CA ARG A 367 13.96 13.02 11.77
C ARG A 367 13.62 11.53 11.85
N THR A 368 13.77 10.95 13.05
CA THR A 368 13.52 9.53 13.28
C THR A 368 12.05 9.23 13.02
N THR A 369 11.79 8.24 12.19
CA THR A 369 10.44 7.75 11.88
C THR A 369 10.13 6.54 12.76
N ILE A 370 8.95 6.55 13.37
CA ILE A 370 8.44 5.54 14.28
C ILE A 370 7.11 5.03 13.72
N ALA A 371 6.96 3.70 13.75
CA ALA A 371 5.75 3.00 13.31
C ALA A 371 5.23 3.44 11.93
N PRO A 372 6.08 3.49 10.88
CA PRO A 372 5.57 3.70 9.53
C PRO A 372 4.65 2.54 9.15
N SER A 373 3.48 2.84 8.61
CA SER A 373 2.53 1.84 8.16
C SER A 373 1.96 2.20 6.81
N LEU A 374 1.88 1.21 5.94
CA LEU A 374 1.28 1.32 4.62
C LEU A 374 0.10 0.34 4.58
N SER A 375 -1.12 0.87 4.50
CA SER A 375 -2.37 0.11 4.54
C SER A 375 -3.12 0.26 3.24
N PHE A 376 -3.27 -0.84 2.51
CA PHE A 376 -3.98 -0.91 1.24
C PHE A 376 -5.41 -1.39 1.44
N GLN A 377 -6.32 -0.84 0.64
CA GLN A 377 -7.70 -1.23 0.50
C GLN A 377 -7.93 -1.51 -0.98
N LEU A 378 -8.19 -2.77 -1.32
CA LEU A 378 -8.11 -3.28 -2.69
C LEU A 378 -9.38 -4.04 -3.05
N GLN A 379 -9.76 -3.98 -4.32
CA GLN A 379 -10.78 -4.86 -4.88
C GLN A 379 -10.29 -6.31 -4.75
N GLY A 380 -11.09 -7.20 -4.15
CA GLY A 380 -10.57 -8.52 -3.80
C GLY A 380 -10.44 -9.51 -4.98
N ILE A 381 -11.33 -9.48 -5.98
CA ILE A 381 -11.47 -10.50 -7.02
C ILE A 381 -12.00 -9.81 -8.29
N PRO A 382 -11.22 -9.84 -9.39
CA PRO A 382 -9.83 -10.30 -9.45
C PRO A 382 -8.88 -9.29 -8.76
N LEU A 383 -7.86 -9.80 -8.05
CA LEU A 383 -6.75 -8.99 -7.53
C LEU A 383 -5.41 -9.50 -8.09
N ASP A 384 -4.67 -8.64 -8.76
CA ASP A 384 -3.27 -8.92 -9.11
C ASP A 384 -2.37 -8.60 -7.92
N THR A 385 -1.76 -9.63 -7.35
CA THR A 385 -0.85 -9.50 -6.19
C THR A 385 0.60 -9.27 -6.59
N GLY A 386 0.95 -9.39 -7.87
CA GLY A 386 2.34 -9.31 -8.36
C GLY A 386 3.03 -7.99 -7.97
N PRO A 387 2.47 -6.82 -8.34
CA PRO A 387 3.02 -5.52 -7.97
C PRO A 387 3.14 -5.30 -6.45
N LEU A 388 2.16 -5.75 -5.67
CA LEU A 388 2.15 -5.61 -4.20
C LEU A 388 3.27 -6.42 -3.56
N LEU A 389 3.46 -7.67 -4.01
CA LEU A 389 4.55 -8.51 -3.54
C LEU A 389 5.92 -7.96 -3.97
N GLN A 390 6.01 -7.34 -5.15
CA GLN A 390 7.24 -6.65 -5.58
C GLN A 390 7.55 -5.43 -4.72
N LEU A 391 6.54 -4.63 -4.35
CA LEU A 391 6.69 -3.52 -3.41
C LEU A 391 7.20 -4.02 -2.07
N CYS A 392 6.57 -5.04 -1.50
CA CYS A 392 6.97 -5.63 -0.21
C CYS A 392 8.44 -6.05 -0.24
N ARG A 393 8.86 -6.82 -1.26
CA ARG A 393 10.27 -7.21 -1.44
C ARG A 393 11.20 -5.99 -1.54
N SER A 394 10.80 -4.99 -2.32
CA SER A 394 11.61 -3.78 -2.54
C SER A 394 11.75 -2.90 -1.29
N ALA A 395 10.76 -2.98 -0.39
CA ALA A 395 10.72 -2.33 0.92
C ALA A 395 11.34 -3.17 2.04
N GLY A 396 11.87 -4.36 1.74
CA GLY A 396 12.51 -5.26 2.70
C GLY A 396 11.53 -6.07 3.56
N ILE A 397 10.33 -6.32 3.06
CA ILE A 397 9.26 -7.09 3.70
C ILE A 397 9.14 -8.43 2.96
N HIS A 398 9.67 -9.50 3.54
CA HIS A 398 9.72 -10.83 2.92
C HIS A 398 8.82 -11.87 3.60
N HIS A 399 8.12 -11.49 4.65
CA HIS A 399 7.25 -12.37 5.42
C HIS A 399 6.07 -11.57 6.01
N GLY A 400 5.02 -12.27 6.44
CA GLY A 400 3.89 -11.64 7.12
C GLY A 400 2.95 -10.81 6.23
N VAL A 401 2.97 -11.04 4.91
CA VAL A 401 2.09 -10.36 3.95
C VAL A 401 0.79 -11.14 3.85
N TYR A 402 -0.28 -10.61 4.45
CA TYR A 402 -1.60 -11.25 4.48
C TYR A 402 -2.67 -10.31 3.95
N PHE A 403 -3.56 -10.84 3.11
CA PHE A 403 -4.77 -10.16 2.69
C PHE A 403 -5.90 -10.53 3.64
N ARG A 404 -6.58 -9.53 4.20
CA ARG A 404 -7.72 -9.71 5.09
C ARG A 404 -9.00 -9.30 4.37
N PRO A 405 -10.03 -10.15 4.29
CA PRO A 405 -11.31 -9.71 3.74
C PRO A 405 -11.89 -8.61 4.62
N ARG A 406 -12.56 -7.65 3.98
CA ARG A 406 -13.43 -6.71 4.68
C ARG A 406 -14.81 -7.35 4.89
N ASP A 407 -15.51 -6.86 5.89
CA ASP A 407 -16.90 -7.19 6.21
C ASP A 407 -17.80 -5.93 6.22
N GLU A 408 -17.21 -4.77 5.98
CA GLU A 408 -17.87 -3.47 5.89
C GLU A 408 -17.69 -2.85 4.50
N ARG A 409 -18.66 -2.00 4.12
CA ARG A 409 -18.57 -1.20 2.89
C ARG A 409 -17.29 -0.39 2.84
N SER A 410 -16.71 -0.27 1.65
CA SER A 410 -15.54 0.56 1.42
C SER A 410 -15.81 2.01 1.76
N VAL A 411 -16.85 2.58 1.15
CA VAL A 411 -17.23 3.98 1.31
C VAL A 411 -18.60 4.04 1.98
N ARG A 412 -18.67 4.80 3.07
CA ARG A 412 -19.92 5.15 3.75
C ARG A 412 -20.28 6.58 3.42
N ARG A 413 -21.57 6.84 3.20
CA ARG A 413 -22.08 8.17 2.89
C ARG A 413 -23.09 8.59 3.95
N HIS A 414 -22.82 9.74 4.56
CA HIS A 414 -23.61 10.34 5.63
C HIS A 414 -24.27 11.60 5.10
N ARG A 415 -25.57 11.50 4.79
CA ARG A 415 -26.39 12.65 4.39
C ARG A 415 -27.08 13.32 5.58
N GLY A 416 -27.08 12.64 6.75
CA GLY A 416 -27.75 13.07 7.96
C GLY A 416 -29.27 13.14 7.82
N ALA A 417 -29.97 13.00 8.96
CA ALA A 417 -31.38 13.31 9.04
C ALA A 417 -31.57 14.82 9.23
N ALA A 418 -31.36 15.61 8.17
CA ALA A 418 -31.78 17.01 8.05
C ALA A 418 -31.06 18.16 8.83
N PRO A 419 -29.78 18.07 9.30
CA PRO A 419 -29.02 19.29 9.60
C PRO A 419 -27.70 19.43 8.82
N LEU A 420 -27.38 18.56 7.87
CA LEU A 420 -26.10 18.65 7.13
C LEU A 420 -26.08 19.80 6.11
N ALA A 421 -27.23 20.12 5.50
CA ALA A 421 -27.42 21.27 4.59
C ALA A 421 -27.29 22.61 5.32
N THR A 422 -26.07 22.90 5.74
CA THR A 422 -25.66 24.15 6.39
C THR A 422 -25.00 25.01 5.34
N ASP A 423 -25.43 26.27 5.22
CA ASP A 423 -24.77 27.25 4.38
C ASP A 423 -23.35 27.50 4.91
N VAL A 424 -22.38 27.48 4.00
CA VAL A 424 -20.96 27.60 4.33
C VAL A 424 -20.32 28.68 3.48
N ASN A 425 -19.31 29.34 4.05
CA ASN A 425 -18.52 30.33 3.34
C ASN A 425 -17.11 29.77 3.11
N PRO A 426 -16.56 29.88 1.88
CA PRO A 426 -15.21 29.44 1.59
C PRO A 426 -14.18 30.34 2.29
N ILE A 427 -13.27 29.73 3.05
CA ILE A 427 -12.05 30.36 3.57
C ILE A 427 -11.00 30.45 2.45
N CYS A 428 -10.88 29.37 1.67
CA CYS A 428 -10.10 29.34 0.43
C CYS A 428 -10.73 28.37 -0.57
N LEU A 429 -10.45 28.56 -1.86
CA LEU A 429 -10.94 27.69 -2.93
C LEU A 429 -9.86 26.69 -3.33
N ILE A 430 -10.25 25.50 -3.76
CA ILE A 430 -9.35 24.53 -4.41
C ILE A 430 -9.60 24.63 -5.90
N ILE A 431 -8.57 25.01 -6.65
CA ILE A 431 -8.67 25.28 -8.08
C ILE A 431 -7.83 24.30 -8.91
N SER A 432 -8.36 23.93 -10.07
CA SER A 432 -7.70 23.09 -11.08
C SER A 432 -7.60 23.82 -12.43
N PRO A 433 -6.50 23.70 -13.18
CA PRO A 433 -6.38 24.30 -14.50
C PRO A 433 -7.48 23.85 -15.46
N ALA A 434 -8.10 24.81 -16.14
CA ALA A 434 -9.03 24.52 -17.22
C ALA A 434 -8.26 23.95 -18.44
N SER A 435 -8.78 22.88 -19.04
CA SER A 435 -8.20 22.26 -20.23
C SER A 435 -9.21 22.30 -21.37
N GLY A 436 -8.94 23.10 -22.41
CA GLY A 436 -9.77 23.17 -23.61
C GLY A 436 -9.55 24.47 -24.40
N PRO A 437 -9.46 24.43 -25.74
CA PRO A 437 -9.08 25.58 -26.56
C PRO A 437 -10.11 26.73 -26.63
N GLN A 438 -11.26 26.60 -25.97
CA GLN A 438 -12.40 27.54 -26.09
C GLN A 438 -12.96 28.02 -24.74
N LEU A 439 -12.28 27.75 -23.62
CA LEU A 439 -12.77 28.16 -22.30
C LEU A 439 -12.44 29.63 -22.03
N LYS A 440 -13.42 30.39 -21.52
CA LYS A 440 -13.29 31.82 -21.16
C LYS A 440 -12.76 32.05 -19.74
N PHE A 441 -12.26 31.01 -19.09
CA PHE A 441 -11.79 31.02 -17.71
C PHE A 441 -10.57 30.10 -17.59
N ASP A 442 -9.67 30.44 -16.66
CA ASP A 442 -8.39 29.75 -16.53
C ASP A 442 -8.45 28.54 -15.59
N HIS A 443 -9.40 28.54 -14.65
CA HIS A 443 -9.47 27.53 -13.58
C HIS A 443 -10.91 27.09 -13.28
N TRP A 444 -11.05 25.81 -12.96
CA TRP A 444 -12.22 25.23 -12.30
C TRP A 444 -12.06 25.30 -10.79
N VAL A 445 -13.13 25.63 -10.07
CA VAL A 445 -13.24 25.37 -8.65
C VAL A 445 -13.68 23.92 -8.48
N THR A 446 -12.90 23.13 -7.74
CA THR A 446 -13.11 21.69 -7.53
C THR A 446 -13.32 21.32 -6.07
N GLY A 447 -13.08 22.26 -5.16
CA GLY A 447 -13.25 22.10 -3.73
C GLY A 447 -13.04 23.42 -3.00
N MET A 448 -13.06 23.39 -1.68
CA MET A 448 -12.84 24.57 -0.84
C MET A 448 -12.47 24.17 0.58
N VAL A 449 -11.92 25.11 1.35
CA VAL A 449 -11.78 24.98 2.80
C VAL A 449 -12.85 25.83 3.46
N ILE A 450 -13.56 25.26 4.44
CA ILE A 450 -14.61 25.93 5.20
C ILE A 450 -14.31 25.85 6.70
N ALA A 451 -14.93 26.73 7.49
CA ALA A 451 -14.99 26.53 8.93
C ALA A 451 -15.80 25.25 9.22
N ASN A 452 -15.30 24.40 10.12
CA ASN A 452 -15.98 23.16 10.45
C ASN A 452 -17.24 23.43 11.30
N PRO A 453 -18.46 23.18 10.78
CA PRO A 453 -19.68 23.41 11.54
C PRO A 453 -19.81 22.46 12.73
N PHE A 454 -19.06 21.35 12.76
CA PHE A 454 -19.12 20.31 13.79
C PHE A 454 -17.98 20.38 14.81
N HIS A 455 -17.17 21.44 14.79
CA HIS A 455 -16.03 21.54 15.69
C HIS A 455 -16.47 21.57 17.16
N GLN A 456 -15.85 20.73 18.01
CA GLN A 456 -16.29 20.42 19.38
C GLN A 456 -16.43 21.65 20.31
N VAL A 457 -15.81 22.78 19.96
CA VAL A 457 -15.87 24.02 20.75
C VAL A 457 -17.10 24.88 20.41
N LYS A 458 -17.69 24.76 19.20
CA LYS A 458 -18.70 25.72 18.69
C LYS A 458 -19.81 25.13 17.80
N GLY A 459 -19.98 23.81 17.73
CA GLY A 459 -20.96 23.18 16.82
C GLY A 459 -22.09 22.39 17.51
N PRO A 460 -23.17 22.04 16.77
CA PRO A 460 -24.07 20.97 17.18
C PRO A 460 -23.28 19.67 17.33
N SER A 461 -23.75 18.77 18.21
CA SER A 461 -23.15 17.45 18.39
C SER A 461 -23.14 16.69 17.07
N LEU A 462 -21.98 16.10 16.71
CA LEU A 462 -21.86 15.19 15.57
C LEU A 462 -22.92 14.08 15.64
N PRO A 463 -23.67 13.83 14.56
CA PRO A 463 -24.48 12.63 14.42
C PRO A 463 -23.66 11.37 14.71
N MET A 464 -24.26 10.37 15.38
CA MET A 464 -23.56 9.14 15.81
C MET A 464 -22.98 8.30 14.66
N ASP A 465 -23.48 8.49 13.44
CA ASP A 465 -23.03 7.81 12.23
C ASP A 465 -21.77 8.44 11.61
N ILE A 466 -21.44 9.69 11.96
CA ILE A 466 -20.28 10.42 11.44
C ILE A 466 -19.05 10.17 12.34
N PRO A 467 -17.84 9.97 11.77
CA PRO A 467 -16.63 9.82 12.55
C PRO A 467 -16.40 11.00 13.52
N ALA A 468 -16.19 10.70 14.81
CA ALA A 468 -16.01 11.71 15.85
C ALA A 468 -14.76 12.60 15.62
N GLN A 469 -13.76 12.07 14.91
CA GLN A 469 -12.52 12.75 14.54
C GLN A 469 -12.77 14.00 13.69
N ILE A 470 -13.91 14.09 12.99
CA ILE A 470 -14.27 15.30 12.24
C ILE A 470 -14.37 16.50 13.18
N GLY A 471 -14.86 16.31 14.40
CA GLY A 471 -15.03 17.40 15.38
C GLY A 471 -13.72 17.94 15.95
N GLU A 472 -12.59 17.28 15.69
CA GLU A 472 -11.26 17.65 16.19
C GLU A 472 -10.57 18.72 15.33
N SER A 473 -11.05 18.94 14.10
CA SER A 473 -10.50 19.92 13.17
C SER A 473 -11.33 21.21 13.18
N GLU A 474 -10.70 22.38 13.19
CA GLU A 474 -11.38 23.67 13.12
C GLU A 474 -11.90 23.99 11.72
N GLN A 475 -11.30 23.39 10.68
CA GLN A 475 -11.66 23.59 9.28
C GLN A 475 -11.84 22.25 8.56
N LEU A 476 -12.69 22.23 7.55
CA LEU A 476 -12.85 21.06 6.66
C LEU A 476 -12.30 21.39 5.28
N VAL A 477 -11.52 20.47 4.72
CA VAL A 477 -11.12 20.52 3.31
C VAL A 477 -12.15 19.70 2.52
N CYS A 478 -12.96 20.39 1.73
CA CYS A 478 -14.12 19.85 1.03
C CYS A 478 -13.85 19.65 -0.47
N SER A 479 -14.56 18.67 -1.04
CA SER A 479 -14.72 18.49 -2.49
C SER A 479 -16.03 19.16 -2.94
N LEU A 480 -16.08 19.66 -4.17
CA LEU A 480 -17.34 20.07 -4.78
C LEU A 480 -18.07 18.90 -5.43
N ALA A 481 -19.39 18.82 -5.21
CA ALA A 481 -20.25 17.89 -5.95
C ALA A 481 -20.28 18.23 -7.44
N HIS A 482 -20.43 19.52 -7.75
CA HIS A 482 -20.41 20.05 -9.11
C HIS A 482 -19.31 21.11 -9.23
N HIS A 483 -18.35 20.90 -10.13
CA HIS A 483 -17.33 21.90 -10.41
C HIS A 483 -17.94 23.10 -11.17
N HIS A 484 -17.45 24.29 -10.90
CA HIS A 484 -17.85 25.51 -11.60
C HIS A 484 -16.63 26.34 -11.99
N PRO A 485 -16.72 27.21 -13.02
CA PRO A 485 -15.60 28.08 -13.38
C PRO A 485 -15.29 29.06 -12.24
N ASN A 486 -14.02 29.41 -12.08
CA ASN A 486 -13.61 30.53 -11.23
C ASN A 486 -13.71 31.85 -12.03
N ASP A 487 -14.93 32.28 -12.34
CA ASP A 487 -15.23 33.46 -13.18
C ASP A 487 -15.76 34.67 -12.39
N GLY A 488 -15.68 34.63 -11.06
CA GLY A 488 -16.07 35.71 -10.17
C GLY A 488 -17.56 35.81 -9.88
N ARG A 489 -18.38 34.83 -10.30
CA ARG A 489 -19.79 34.75 -9.89
C ARG A 489 -19.92 34.60 -8.38
N GLN A 490 -20.94 35.25 -7.83
CA GLN A 490 -21.38 35.01 -6.46
C GLN A 490 -22.26 33.77 -6.44
N LEU A 491 -21.84 32.76 -5.68
CA LEU A 491 -22.54 31.50 -5.49
C LEU A 491 -22.78 31.28 -4.00
N ALA A 492 -23.92 30.66 -3.66
CA ALA A 492 -24.20 30.20 -2.31
C ALA A 492 -23.74 28.75 -2.18
N TYR A 493 -23.00 28.42 -1.13
CA TYR A 493 -22.46 27.08 -0.90
C TYR A 493 -23.12 26.43 0.32
N HIS A 494 -23.39 25.13 0.22
CA HIS A 494 -23.94 24.35 1.32
C HIS A 494 -23.23 22.99 1.42
N LEU A 495 -22.99 22.54 2.66
CA LEU A 495 -22.46 21.19 2.89
C LEU A 495 -23.56 20.17 2.59
N ASP A 496 -23.39 19.34 1.55
CA ASP A 496 -24.42 18.38 1.12
C ASP A 496 -24.34 17.08 1.92
N HIS A 497 -23.15 16.47 1.97
CA HIS A 497 -22.93 15.21 2.68
C HIS A 497 -21.46 14.99 3.04
N ILE A 498 -21.20 13.98 3.86
CA ILE A 498 -19.84 13.52 4.16
C ILE A 498 -19.70 12.07 3.72
N GLU A 499 -18.64 11.76 2.99
CA GLU A 499 -18.23 10.39 2.72
C GLU A 499 -17.01 10.03 3.58
N ASP A 500 -16.94 8.79 4.05
CA ASP A 500 -15.74 8.27 4.72
C ASP A 500 -15.37 6.88 4.23
N THR A 501 -14.08 6.60 4.33
CA THR A 501 -13.52 5.26 4.26
C THR A 501 -12.43 5.10 5.31
N SER A 502 -12.15 3.86 5.68
CA SER A 502 -11.10 3.54 6.63
C SER A 502 -10.07 2.59 6.02
N THR A 503 -8.85 2.80 6.47
CA THR A 503 -7.76 1.83 6.42
C THR A 503 -7.50 1.35 7.84
N SER A 504 -6.57 0.43 8.04
CA SER A 504 -6.28 -0.07 9.40
C SER A 504 -5.74 1.01 10.35
N ASN A 505 -5.17 2.10 9.81
CA ASN A 505 -4.45 3.10 10.60
C ASN A 505 -4.88 4.56 10.34
N ALA A 506 -5.86 4.78 9.48
CA ALA A 506 -6.32 6.13 9.13
C ALA A 506 -7.77 6.11 8.63
N ILE A 507 -8.46 7.21 8.89
CA ILE A 507 -9.79 7.51 8.33
C ILE A 507 -9.61 8.56 7.25
N VAL A 508 -10.16 8.31 6.07
CA VAL A 508 -10.13 9.26 4.96
C VAL A 508 -11.55 9.75 4.75
N ILE A 509 -11.73 11.07 4.84
CA ILE A 509 -13.02 11.72 4.71
C ILE A 509 -13.07 12.59 3.45
N ARG A 510 -14.26 12.70 2.90
CA ARG A 510 -14.59 13.61 1.81
C ARG A 510 -15.88 14.33 2.18
N PRO A 511 -15.77 15.48 2.88
CA PRO A 511 -16.88 16.42 2.98
C PRO A 511 -17.19 16.97 1.58
N VAL A 512 -18.46 16.93 1.19
CA VAL A 512 -18.92 17.35 -0.13
C VAL A 512 -19.79 18.59 0.02
N VAL A 513 -19.37 19.67 -0.63
CA VAL A 513 -20.11 20.92 -0.74
C VAL A 513 -20.74 20.99 -2.12
N ASP A 514 -21.96 21.52 -2.20
CA ASP A 514 -22.57 21.90 -3.47
C ASP A 514 -22.93 23.39 -3.45
N TRP A 515 -23.37 23.91 -4.59
CA TRP A 515 -23.64 25.33 -4.75
C TRP A 515 -24.91 25.58 -5.55
N THR A 516 -25.48 26.76 -5.33
CA THR A 516 -26.60 27.30 -6.09
C THR A 516 -26.28 28.71 -6.56
N GLU A 517 -26.78 29.09 -7.74
CA GLU A 517 -26.81 30.50 -8.11
C GLU A 517 -27.87 31.18 -7.23
N PRO A 518 -27.58 32.35 -6.62
CA PRO A 518 -28.62 33.12 -5.95
C PRO A 518 -29.73 33.40 -6.97
N ASP A 519 -30.99 33.22 -6.57
CA ASP A 519 -32.15 33.51 -7.43
C ASP A 519 -31.92 34.87 -8.11
N ARG A 520 -31.73 34.87 -9.44
CA ARG A 520 -31.87 36.10 -10.19
C ARG A 520 -33.30 36.57 -9.94
N PRO A 521 -33.55 37.82 -9.51
CA PRO A 521 -34.90 38.36 -9.61
C PRO A 521 -35.34 38.14 -11.05
N ALA A 522 -36.49 37.49 -11.23
CA ALA A 522 -37.07 37.24 -12.54
C ALA A 522 -37.00 38.54 -13.33
N GLN A 523 -36.06 38.64 -14.25
CA GLN A 523 -36.06 39.69 -15.24
C GLN A 523 -37.32 39.39 -16.03
N ASP A 524 -38.30 40.29 -15.97
CA ASP A 524 -39.57 40.19 -16.69
C ASP A 524 -39.27 39.78 -18.14
N ASP A 525 -39.41 38.48 -18.42
CA ASP A 525 -39.57 37.96 -19.77
C ASP A 525 -40.95 38.44 -20.21
N VAL A 526 -41.02 39.72 -20.58
CA VAL A 526 -42.07 40.22 -21.46
C VAL A 526 -41.80 39.53 -22.79
N PRO A 527 -42.64 38.57 -23.24
CA PRO A 527 -42.47 38.00 -24.55
C PRO A 527 -42.56 39.15 -25.57
N PRO A 528 -41.68 39.20 -26.58
CA PRO A 528 -41.71 40.28 -27.54
C PRO A 528 -43.09 40.31 -28.19
N ARG A 529 -43.81 41.43 -27.99
CA ARG A 529 -45.04 41.72 -28.72
C ARG A 529 -44.72 41.57 -30.20
N LEU A 530 -45.40 40.64 -30.86
CA LEU A 530 -45.52 40.58 -32.31
C LEU A 530 -45.82 41.99 -32.81
N GLN A 531 -44.85 42.59 -33.48
CA GLN A 531 -45.04 43.84 -34.18
C GLN A 531 -46.02 43.56 -35.31
N ASP A 532 -47.13 44.29 -35.30
CA ASP A 532 -48.08 44.36 -36.40
C ASP A 532 -47.34 44.71 -37.70
N GLU A 533 -47.33 43.80 -38.67
CA GLU A 533 -46.93 44.13 -40.02
C GLU A 533 -47.96 45.06 -40.67
N PRO A 534 -47.51 46.06 -41.46
CA PRO A 534 -48.40 47.01 -42.08
C PRO A 534 -49.15 46.35 -43.25
N ARG A 535 -50.47 46.57 -43.27
CA ARG A 535 -51.35 46.31 -44.41
C ARG A 535 -50.76 46.91 -45.69
N SER A 536 -50.31 46.04 -46.61
CA SER A 536 -50.14 46.44 -48.00
C SER A 536 -51.43 46.17 -48.77
N THR A 537 -51.97 47.24 -49.31
CA THR A 537 -53.10 47.26 -50.22
C THR A 537 -52.66 46.89 -51.64
N ASP A 538 -53.59 46.20 -52.31
CA ASP A 538 -54.00 46.40 -53.70
C ASP A 538 -53.48 45.46 -54.82
N ARG A 539 -54.50 44.77 -55.37
CA ARG A 539 -54.86 44.61 -56.79
C ARG A 539 -54.23 43.52 -57.68
N ARG A 540 -55.16 42.63 -58.04
CA ARG A 540 -55.67 42.31 -59.40
C ARG A 540 -55.21 40.99 -60.04
N ALA A 541 -56.24 40.15 -60.18
CA ALA A 541 -56.72 39.52 -61.41
C ALA A 541 -55.89 38.37 -62.01
N SER A 542 -56.57 37.22 -62.16
CA SER A 542 -56.87 36.53 -63.44
C SER A 542 -56.82 35.01 -63.27
N SER A 543 -57.90 34.35 -63.73
CA SER A 543 -58.09 32.90 -63.99
C SER A 543 -58.76 32.10 -62.89
#